data_AF-A0A7C6DLW8-F1
#
_entry.id   AF-A0A7C6DLW8-F1
#
_cell.length_a   1.000
_cell.length_b   1.000
_cell.length_c   1.000
_cell.angle_alpha   90.00
_cell.angle_beta   90.00
_cell.angle_gamma   90.00
#
_symmetry.space_group_name_H-M   'P 1'
#
loop_
_entity.id
_entity.type
_entity.pdbx_description
1 polymer ?
#
loop_
_entity_poly.entity_id
_entity_poly.type
_entity_poly.pdbx_seq_one_letter_code
_entity_poly.pdbx_strand_id
1 'polypeptide(L)' 'ADFAPTIGDPTVTFTVMLQKSATLIAAEFCNIHGIWDNSVAVTVEE' A
#
# COMPACT_ATOMS: atom_id res chain seq x y z
N ALA A 1 -2.95 -7.83 12.43
CA ALA A 1 -4.12 -7.39 11.65
C ALA A 1 -5.13 -8.53 11.67
N ASP A 2 -6.40 -8.23 11.93
CA ASP A 2 -7.49 -9.19 11.80
C ASP A 2 -7.89 -9.25 10.31
N PHE A 3 -8.00 -10.45 9.74
CA PHE A 3 -8.28 -10.70 8.31
C PHE A 3 -9.65 -11.37 8.11
N ALA A 4 -10.53 -11.33 9.11
CA ALA A 4 -11.90 -11.77 8.95
C ALA A 4 -12.60 -10.98 7.81
N PRO A 5 -13.57 -11.58 7.09
CA PRO A 5 -14.35 -10.86 6.08
C PRO A 5 -15.08 -9.67 6.71
N THR A 6 -14.80 -8.47 6.21
CA THR A 6 -15.52 -7.25 6.61
C THR A 6 -15.96 -6.52 5.35
N ILE A 7 -17.14 -5.90 5.38
CA ILE A 7 -17.45 -4.84 4.41
C ILE A 7 -16.72 -3.61 4.91
N GLY A 8 -15.63 -3.25 4.24
CA GLY A 8 -14.81 -2.11 4.57
C GLY A 8 -14.50 -1.28 3.33
N ASP A 9 -14.25 0.00 3.54
CA ASP A 9 -13.57 0.87 2.60
C ASP A 9 -12.10 0.94 3.08
N PRO A 10 -11.22 0.03 2.62
CA PRO A 10 -9.89 -0.16 3.18
C PRO A 10 -8.96 0.99 2.78
N THR A 11 -9.10 2.12 3.46
CA THR A 11 -8.25 3.30 3.30
C THR A 11 -7.29 3.41 4.48
N VAL A 12 -6.00 3.58 4.21
CA VAL A 12 -4.95 3.75 5.21
C VAL A 12 -3.96 4.83 4.79
N THR A 13 -3.47 5.60 5.76
CA THR A 13 -2.44 6.62 5.55
C THR A 13 -1.21 6.27 6.37
N PHE A 14 -0.04 6.27 5.71
CA PHE A 14 1.25 6.03 6.34
C PHE A 14 2.15 7.26 6.23
N THR A 15 2.93 7.52 7.28
CA THR A 15 4.05 8.47 7.22
C THR A 15 5.34 7.67 7.17
N VAL A 16 6.12 7.85 6.10
CA VAL A 16 7.39 7.14 5.88
C VAL A 16 8.50 8.12 5.55
N MET A 17 9.72 7.83 5.99
CA MET A 17 10.92 8.57 5.62
C MET A 17 11.69 7.79 4.55
N LEU A 18 11.92 8.41 3.40
CA LEU A 18 12.74 7.84 2.33
C LEU A 18 14.12 8.46 2.35
N GLN A 19 15.16 7.63 2.50
CA GLN A 19 16.57 8.07 2.45
C GLN A 19 17.06 8.31 1.02
N LYS A 20 16.32 7.82 0.02
CA LYS A 20 16.61 7.93 -1.41
C LYS A 20 15.32 7.75 -2.20
N SER A 21 15.31 8.22 -3.45
CA SER A 21 14.22 7.96 -4.39
C SER A 21 13.92 6.47 -4.51
N ALA A 22 12.63 6.13 -4.55
CA ALA A 22 12.16 4.75 -4.55
C ALA A 22 10.78 4.65 -5.21
N THR A 23 10.42 3.43 -5.63
CA THR A 23 9.05 3.10 -6.02
C THR A 23 8.35 2.49 -4.82
N LEU A 24 7.25 3.12 -4.38
CA LEU A 24 6.36 2.57 -3.38
C LEU A 24 5.39 1.59 -4.05
N ILE A 25 5.28 0.39 -3.50
CA ILE A 25 4.32 -0.63 -3.94
C ILE A 25 3.26 -0.76 -2.85
N ALA A 26 2.00 -0.52 -3.21
CA ALA A 26 0.86 -0.84 -2.37
C ALA A 26 0.30 -2.17 -2.85
N ALA A 27 0.18 -3.14 -1.94
CA ALA A 27 -0.41 -4.45 -2.22
C ALA A 27 -1.56 -4.70 -1.25
N GLU A 28 -2.74 -4.97 -1.80
CA GLU A 28 -3.93 -5.38 -1.09
C GLU A 28 -4.19 -6.86 -1.35
N PHE A 29 -4.68 -7.57 -0.33
CA PHE A 29 -5.19 -8.93 -0.47
C PHE A 29 -6.70 -8.95 -0.19
N CYS A 30 -7.47 -9.35 -1.19
CA CYS A 30 -8.89 -9.65 -1.06
C CYS A 30 -9.10 -11.17 -0.99
N ASN A 31 -9.90 -11.62 -0.01
CA ASN A 31 -10.14 -13.04 0.24
C ASN A 31 -10.82 -13.80 -0.92
N ILE A 32 -11.46 -13.10 -1.87
CA ILE A 32 -12.11 -13.71 -3.05
C ILE A 32 -11.43 -13.36 -4.38
N HIS A 33 -10.61 -12.30 -4.42
CA HIS A 33 -9.99 -11.82 -5.67
C HIS A 33 -8.46 -11.90 -5.68
N GLY A 34 -7.84 -12.36 -4.58
CA GLY A 34 -6.39 -12.47 -4.49
C GLY A 34 -5.71 -11.11 -4.31
N ILE A 35 -4.57 -10.91 -4.95
CA ILE A 35 -3.70 -9.74 -4.74
C ILE A 35 -4.00 -8.69 -5.80
N TRP A 36 -4.12 -7.44 -5.33
CA TRP A 36 -4.23 -6.25 -6.15
C TRP A 36 -3.04 -5.36 -5.79
N ASP A 37 -2.28 -4.90 -6.77
CA ASP A 37 -1.12 -4.04 -6.54
C ASP A 37 -1.18 -2.73 -7.33
N ASN A 38 -0.50 -1.72 -6.79
CA ASN A 38 -0.28 -0.44 -7.44
C ASN A 38 1.13 0.06 -7.09
N SER A 39 1.69 0.90 -7.97
CA SER A 39 3.02 1.48 -7.75
C SER A 39 3.04 2.98 -8.00
N VAL A 40 3.84 3.68 -7.21
CA VAL A 40 4.11 5.11 -7.38
C VAL A 40 5.61 5.35 -7.24
N ALA A 41 6.20 6.00 -8.24
CA ALA A 41 7.57 6.48 -8.16
C ALA A 41 7.65 7.75 -7.30
N VAL A 42 8.53 7.79 -6.32
CA VAL A 42 8.78 8.95 -5.45
C VAL A 42 10.25 9.34 -5.58
N THR A 43 10.47 10.61 -5.95
CA THR A 43 11.79 11.22 -6.00
C THR A 43 12.04 11.99 -4.72
N VAL A 44 13.19 11.74 -4.09
CA VAL A 44 13.69 12.55 -2.96
C VAL A 44 14.62 13.60 -3.54
N GLU A 45 14.37 14.87 -3.21
CA GLU A 45 15.24 16.00 -3.57
C GLU A 45 16.36 16.15 -2.52
N GLU A 46 17.53 16.64 -2.94
CA GLU A 46 18.69 16.90 -2.07
C GLU A 46 18.50 18.11 -1.15
#